data_AF-A0A956UVV3-F1
#
_entry.id   AF-A0A956UVV3-F1
#
_cell.length_a   1.000
_cell.length_b   1.000
_cell.length_c   1.000
_cell.angle_alpha   90.00
_cell.angle_beta   90.00
_cell.angle_gamma   90.00
#
_symmetry.space_group_name_H-M   'P 1'
#
loop_
_entity.id
_entity.type
_entity.pdbx_description
1 polymer ?
#
loop_
_entity_poly.entity_id
_entity_poly.type
_entity_poly.pdbx_seq_one_letter_code
_entity_poly.pdbx_strand_id
1 'polypeptide(L)'
;MASNRQSRTVRGPREPVSVIGSRLERPQGPGGHVPYAALLGLLTFLLVATLSVWQLTSGAVARQLLAEGIAALTDSDSVLAQARPAMVDAATADPSAPVVVPGFPLDVSFTAQEARSAPARELRDLLLGRSAAIVYSDGLAAFDRTGDASLGFFSREGLLDSFVGQLSESNHSRSSVVLLVLAALTAFVVAMVTARTRGHRQLRTIGVPLFLAGISGYALCATIIPFVLGHWWSGDPFSETIDGLISDAIGIPRRNFLVLTVLGLAFTLAGLAIEAIARRFAPSDPGSPLPATTRRFR
;
A
#
# COMPACT_ATOMS: atom_id res chain seq x y z
N MET A 1 -15.53 -32.62 -97.42
CA MET A 1 -15.11 -33.54 -96.34
C MET A 1 -14.09 -32.83 -95.46
N ALA A 2 -14.20 -33.03 -94.15
CA ALA A 2 -13.97 -32.03 -93.10
C ALA A 2 -12.49 -31.66 -92.83
N SER A 3 -12.25 -30.35 -92.78
CA SER A 3 -11.02 -29.70 -92.31
C SER A 3 -11.04 -29.58 -90.78
N ASN A 4 -10.28 -30.42 -90.09
CA ASN A 4 -10.18 -30.43 -88.62
C ASN A 4 -9.04 -29.48 -88.18
N ARG A 5 -9.37 -28.22 -87.95
CA ARG A 5 -8.45 -27.18 -87.45
C ARG A 5 -8.43 -27.23 -85.92
N GLN A 6 -7.52 -28.02 -85.34
CA GLN A 6 -7.26 -28.00 -83.90
C GLN A 6 -6.53 -26.71 -83.52
N SER A 7 -7.28 -25.78 -82.96
CA SER A 7 -6.79 -24.57 -82.27
C SER A 7 -5.99 -24.97 -81.02
N ARG A 8 -4.67 -24.87 -81.12
CA ARG A 8 -3.69 -25.07 -80.05
C ARG A 8 -3.69 -23.81 -79.16
N THR A 9 -4.44 -23.85 -78.07
CA THR A 9 -4.44 -22.80 -77.04
C THR A 9 -3.10 -22.82 -76.30
N VAL A 10 -2.28 -21.80 -76.56
CA VAL A 10 -1.02 -21.54 -75.86
C VAL A 10 -1.34 -21.11 -74.43
N ARG A 11 -1.11 -22.03 -73.48
CA ARG A 11 -1.23 -21.79 -72.04
C ARG A 11 0.05 -21.10 -71.58
N GLY A 12 0.00 -19.79 -71.37
CA GLY A 12 1.13 -19.03 -70.80
C GLY A 12 1.49 -19.52 -69.39
N PRO A 13 2.75 -19.33 -68.95
CA PRO A 13 3.19 -19.71 -67.61
C PRO A 13 2.41 -18.90 -66.58
N ARG A 14 1.57 -19.58 -65.79
CA ARG A 14 0.96 -18.99 -64.60
C ARG A 14 2.10 -18.75 -63.61
N GLU A 15 2.46 -17.50 -63.40
CA GLU A 15 3.26 -17.12 -62.24
C GLU A 15 2.57 -17.68 -60.99
N PRO A 16 3.30 -18.35 -60.09
CA PRO A 16 2.76 -18.73 -58.80
C PRO A 16 2.41 -17.42 -58.10
N VAL A 17 1.12 -17.11 -58.03
CA VAL A 17 0.59 -16.12 -57.08
C VAL A 17 1.08 -16.60 -55.73
N SER A 18 2.18 -16.00 -55.26
CA SER A 18 2.62 -16.14 -53.90
C SER A 18 1.46 -15.56 -53.10
N VAL A 19 0.61 -16.45 -52.61
CA VAL A 19 -0.31 -16.18 -51.51
C VAL A 19 0.63 -15.87 -50.35
N ILE A 20 1.13 -14.63 -50.35
CA ILE A 20 1.86 -14.00 -49.25
C ILE A 20 0.90 -14.21 -48.10
N GLY A 21 1.28 -15.14 -47.24
CA GLY A 21 0.44 -15.67 -46.20
C GLY A 21 -0.16 -14.49 -45.47
N SER A 22 -1.47 -14.32 -45.63
CA SER A 22 -2.32 -13.76 -44.61
C SER A 22 -2.08 -14.64 -43.41
N ARG A 23 -1.03 -14.28 -42.66
CA ARG A 23 -0.64 -14.83 -41.39
C ARG A 23 -1.82 -14.50 -40.52
N LEU A 24 -2.82 -15.39 -40.59
CA LEU A 24 -4.03 -15.38 -39.80
C LEU A 24 -3.53 -15.13 -38.39
N GLU A 25 -3.70 -13.90 -37.94
CA GLU A 25 -3.59 -13.55 -36.54
C GLU A 25 -4.59 -14.48 -35.89
N ARG A 26 -4.13 -15.65 -35.45
CA ARG A 26 -4.94 -16.57 -34.67
C ARG A 26 -5.52 -15.66 -33.60
N PRO A 27 -6.85 -15.50 -33.52
CA PRO A 27 -7.47 -14.65 -32.52
C PRO A 27 -6.92 -15.17 -31.21
N GLN A 28 -5.99 -14.41 -30.61
CA GLN A 28 -5.42 -14.80 -29.34
C GLN A 28 -6.61 -14.87 -28.42
N GLY A 29 -6.97 -16.10 -28.04
CA GLY A 29 -8.15 -16.33 -27.24
C GLY A 29 -8.09 -15.40 -26.02
N PRO A 30 -9.22 -14.81 -25.60
CA PRO A 30 -9.27 -13.79 -24.56
C PRO A 30 -8.65 -14.19 -23.20
N GLY A 31 -8.24 -15.45 -23.00
CA GLY A 31 -7.71 -15.98 -21.74
C GLY A 31 -6.21 -15.80 -21.47
N GLY A 32 -5.37 -15.48 -22.46
CA GLY A 32 -3.91 -15.50 -22.26
C GLY A 32 -3.32 -14.36 -21.41
N HIS A 33 -3.99 -13.20 -21.37
CA HIS A 33 -3.46 -11.98 -20.74
C HIS A 33 -4.04 -11.69 -19.35
N VAL A 34 -5.18 -12.31 -19.03
CA VAL A 34 -5.88 -12.17 -17.74
C VAL A 34 -5.02 -12.56 -16.53
N PRO A 35 -4.25 -13.67 -16.53
CA PRO A 35 -3.51 -14.06 -15.32
C PRO A 35 -2.38 -13.07 -14.98
N TYR A 36 -1.68 -12.52 -15.98
CA TYR A 36 -0.60 -11.56 -15.74
C TYR A 36 -1.12 -10.21 -15.24
N ALA A 37 -2.26 -9.76 -15.76
CA ALA A 37 -2.92 -8.55 -15.30
C ALA A 37 -3.42 -8.69 -13.85
N ALA A 38 -4.02 -9.84 -13.50
CA ALA A 38 -4.44 -10.13 -12.13
C ALA A 38 -3.25 -10.21 -11.16
N LEU A 39 -2.17 -10.90 -11.56
CA LEU A 39 -0.94 -10.99 -10.79
C LEU A 39 -0.30 -9.61 -10.57
N LEU A 40 -0.27 -8.76 -11.60
CA LEU A 40 0.22 -7.38 -11.48
C LEU A 40 -0.61 -6.58 -10.46
N GLY A 41 -1.94 -6.68 -10.54
CA GLY A 41 -2.83 -6.02 -9.59
C GLY A 41 -2.59 -6.48 -8.15
N LEU A 42 -2.51 -7.79 -7.92
CA LEU A 42 -2.24 -8.37 -6.61
C LEU A 42 -0.87 -7.94 -6.06
N LEU A 43 0.20 -8.06 -6.85
CA LEU A 43 1.55 -7.66 -6.42
C LEU A 43 1.63 -6.17 -6.12
N THR A 44 0.97 -5.33 -6.93
CA THR A 44 0.95 -3.88 -6.70
C THR A 44 0.16 -3.53 -5.45
N PHE A 45 -0.96 -4.22 -5.19
CA PHE A 45 -1.72 -4.07 -3.95
C PHE A 45 -0.87 -4.42 -2.73
N LEU A 46 -0.22 -5.58 -2.75
CA LEU A 46 0.66 -6.03 -1.67
C LEU A 46 1.84 -5.08 -1.49
N LEU A 47 2.46 -4.62 -2.59
CA LEU A 47 3.55 -3.67 -2.56
C LEU A 47 3.14 -2.37 -1.85
N VAL A 48 1.99 -1.80 -2.19
CA VAL A 48 1.50 -0.56 -1.56
C VAL A 48 1.07 -0.79 -0.11
N ALA A 49 0.47 -1.94 0.21
CA ALA A 49 0.17 -2.30 1.58
C ALA A 49 1.45 -2.40 2.44
N THR A 50 2.46 -3.13 1.96
CA THR A 50 3.75 -3.26 2.63
C THR A 50 4.48 -1.92 2.73
N LEU A 51 4.45 -1.08 1.69
CA LEU A 51 5.02 0.27 1.73
C LEU A 51 4.36 1.11 2.83
N SER A 52 3.05 0.97 3.01
CA SER A 52 2.30 1.69 4.04
C SER A 52 2.67 1.22 5.44
N VAL A 53 2.85 -0.10 5.63
CA VAL A 53 3.38 -0.66 6.89
C VAL A 53 4.81 -0.18 7.15
N TRP A 54 5.67 -0.18 6.13
CA TRP A 54 7.04 0.33 6.24
C TRP A 54 7.09 1.81 6.66
N GLN A 55 6.18 2.64 6.12
CA GLN A 55 6.03 4.04 6.53
C GLN A 55 5.52 4.19 7.96
N LEU A 56 4.51 3.40 8.36
CA LEU A 56 3.97 3.40 9.72
C LEU A 56 5.01 2.98 10.76
N THR A 57 5.86 2.02 10.42
CA THR A 57 6.93 1.52 11.30
C THR A 57 8.18 2.39 11.29
N SER A 58 8.22 3.47 10.50
CA SER A 58 9.33 4.41 10.54
C SER A 58 9.47 5.03 11.92
N GLY A 59 10.70 5.17 12.42
CA GLY A 59 10.94 5.55 13.82
C GLY A 59 10.26 6.86 14.24
N ALA A 60 10.12 7.84 13.33
CA ALA A 60 9.43 9.09 13.63
C ALA A 60 7.91 8.90 13.80
N VAL A 61 7.26 8.25 12.84
CA VAL A 61 5.80 8.04 12.84
C VAL A 61 5.41 7.07 13.96
N ALA A 62 6.13 5.96 14.09
CA ALA A 62 5.85 4.95 15.11
C ALA A 62 5.98 5.53 16.53
N ARG A 63 7.06 6.28 16.81
CA ARG A 63 7.23 6.90 18.14
C ARG A 63 6.19 7.98 18.40
N GLN A 64 5.77 8.74 17.40
CA GLN A 64 4.68 9.70 17.57
C GLN A 64 3.37 8.99 17.95
N LEU A 65 2.98 7.96 17.19
CA LEU A 65 1.77 7.18 17.47
C LEU A 65 1.84 6.50 18.84
N LEU A 66 3.01 5.96 19.22
CA LEU A 66 3.22 5.37 20.54
C LEU A 66 3.15 6.42 21.66
N ALA A 67 3.73 7.61 21.47
CA ALA A 67 3.65 8.69 22.45
C ALA A 67 2.20 9.16 22.67
N GLU A 68 1.42 9.30 21.60
CA GLU A 68 0.00 9.62 21.66
C GLU A 68 -0.80 8.51 22.35
N GLY A 69 -0.54 7.24 22.03
CA GLY A 69 -1.16 6.09 22.68
C GLY A 69 -0.82 5.99 24.17
N ILE A 70 0.43 6.24 24.56
CA ILE A 70 0.87 6.25 25.96
C ILE A 70 0.21 7.41 26.71
N ALA A 71 0.14 8.60 26.10
CA ALA A 71 -0.55 9.75 26.69
C ALA A 71 -2.06 9.50 26.87
N ALA A 72 -2.68 8.74 25.97
CA ALA A 72 -4.08 8.34 26.08
C ALA A 72 -4.33 7.31 27.18
N LEU A 73 -3.39 6.37 27.36
CA LEU A 73 -3.49 5.27 28.32
C LEU A 73 -3.05 5.66 29.74
N THR A 74 -2.24 6.71 29.86
CA THR A 74 -1.67 7.14 31.14
C THR A 74 -2.12 8.56 31.45
N ASP A 75 -2.54 8.81 32.69
CA ASP A 75 -2.75 10.17 33.21
C ASP A 75 -1.38 10.82 33.49
N SER A 76 -0.58 10.95 32.44
CA SER A 76 0.82 11.35 32.47
C SER A 76 1.00 12.75 33.04
N ASP A 77 0.04 13.64 32.83
CA ASP A 77 0.02 14.98 33.40
C ASP A 77 -0.15 14.95 34.93
N SER A 78 -1.09 14.14 35.44
CA SER A 78 -1.31 13.98 36.88
C SER A 78 -0.16 13.23 37.55
N VAL A 79 0.34 12.15 36.96
CA VAL A 79 1.48 11.38 37.48
C VAL A 79 2.71 12.27 37.58
N LEU A 80 3.02 13.05 36.53
CA LEU A 80 4.17 13.95 36.53
C LEU A 80 4.01 15.08 37.56
N ALA A 81 2.80 15.64 37.71
CA ALA A 81 2.53 16.67 38.71
C ALA A 81 2.75 16.15 40.15
N GLN A 82 2.34 14.91 40.43
CA GLN A 82 2.53 14.27 41.73
C GLN A 82 3.98 13.85 41.98
N ALA A 83 4.68 13.36 40.95
CA ALA A 83 6.06 12.90 41.02
C ALA A 83 7.08 14.05 41.14
N ARG A 84 6.74 15.26 40.68
CA ARG A 84 7.68 16.37 40.53
C ARG A 84 8.46 16.72 41.80
N PRO A 85 7.85 16.87 43.00
CA PRO A 85 8.60 17.19 44.22
C PRO A 85 9.68 16.14 44.52
N ALA A 86 9.32 14.85 44.44
CA ALA A 86 10.27 13.75 44.66
C ALA A 86 11.40 13.72 43.62
N MET A 87 11.10 14.04 42.36
CA MET A 87 12.13 14.15 41.31
C MET A 87 13.11 15.31 41.59
N VAL A 88 12.61 16.45 42.06
CA VAL A 88 13.45 17.62 42.40
C VAL A 88 14.32 17.32 43.62
N ASP A 89 13.77 16.65 44.63
CA ASP A 89 14.51 16.24 45.83
C ASP A 89 15.63 15.24 45.46
N ALA A 90 15.32 14.23 44.64
CA ALA A 90 16.30 13.27 44.13
C ALA A 90 17.41 13.95 43.31
N ALA A 91 17.03 14.86 42.40
CA ALA A 91 17.97 15.64 41.60
C ALA A 91 18.88 16.57 42.42
N THR A 92 18.41 17.01 43.59
CA THR A 92 19.17 17.88 44.50
C THR A 92 20.12 17.07 45.39
N ALA A 93 19.70 15.88 45.80
CA ALA A 93 20.52 14.96 46.60
C ALA A 93 21.72 14.43 45.82
N ASP A 94 21.54 14.08 44.54
CA ASP A 94 22.62 13.64 43.67
C ASP A 94 22.49 14.28 42.27
N PRO A 95 23.23 15.37 41.99
CA PRO A 95 23.19 16.05 40.69
C PRO A 95 23.72 15.21 39.51
N SER A 96 24.40 14.10 39.78
CA SER A 96 25.00 13.24 38.76
C SER A 96 24.18 12.00 38.43
N ALA A 97 23.27 11.60 39.33
CA ALA A 97 22.43 10.43 39.14
C ALA A 97 21.22 10.71 38.22
N PRO A 98 20.82 9.73 37.38
CA PRO A 98 19.57 9.79 36.65
C PRO A 98 18.37 9.73 37.61
N VAL A 99 17.36 10.56 37.36
CA VAL A 99 16.13 10.64 38.16
C VAL A 99 15.01 9.91 37.44
N VAL A 100 14.43 8.90 38.07
CA VAL A 100 13.28 8.14 37.55
C VAL A 100 11.98 8.80 38.01
N VAL A 101 10.91 8.69 37.22
CA VAL A 101 9.56 9.16 37.60
C VAL A 101 8.88 8.12 38.48
N PRO A 102 8.66 8.38 39.78
CA PRO A 102 8.00 7.43 40.66
C PRO A 102 6.56 7.18 40.20
N GLY A 103 6.14 5.90 40.18
CA GLY A 103 4.78 5.50 39.83
C GLY A 103 4.47 5.45 38.33
N PHE A 104 5.41 5.87 37.46
CA PHE A 104 5.24 5.70 36.03
C PHE A 104 5.53 4.23 35.62
N PRO A 105 4.76 3.64 34.68
CA PRO A 105 4.89 2.22 34.35
C PRO A 105 6.17 1.87 33.57
N LEU A 106 6.81 2.85 32.93
CA LEU A 106 8.06 2.68 32.18
C LEU A 106 9.24 3.31 32.92
N ASP A 107 10.43 2.74 32.77
CA ASP A 107 11.67 3.21 33.41
C ASP A 107 12.29 4.38 32.64
N VAL A 108 11.57 5.50 32.58
CA VAL A 108 12.07 6.74 32.00
C VAL A 108 12.92 7.48 33.02
N SER A 109 14.16 7.76 32.63
CA SER A 109 15.09 8.57 33.40
C SER A 109 15.22 9.99 32.84
N PHE A 110 15.47 10.94 33.74
CA PHE A 110 15.74 12.34 33.49
C PHE A 110 17.11 12.72 34.05
N THR A 111 17.75 13.70 33.43
CA THR A 111 18.91 14.33 34.06
C THR A 111 18.47 15.18 35.25
N ALA A 112 19.34 15.36 36.25
CA ALA A 112 19.06 16.24 37.39
C ALA A 112 18.79 17.70 36.95
N GLN A 113 19.33 18.12 35.82
CA GLN A 113 19.06 19.45 35.23
C GLN A 113 17.63 19.52 34.69
N GLU A 114 17.20 18.52 33.90
CA GLU A 114 15.84 18.43 33.37
C GLU A 114 14.81 18.40 34.50
N ALA A 115 15.00 17.52 35.50
CA ALA A 115 14.06 17.37 36.61
C ALA A 115 13.85 18.67 37.41
N ARG A 116 14.91 19.48 37.60
CA ARG A 116 14.85 20.74 38.38
C ARG A 116 14.31 21.91 37.59
N SER A 117 14.72 22.03 36.32
CA SER A 117 14.58 23.30 35.58
C SER A 117 13.60 23.24 34.41
N ALA A 118 13.30 22.06 33.88
CA ALA A 118 12.41 21.97 32.73
C ALA A 118 10.96 22.34 33.12
N PRO A 119 10.25 23.12 32.27
CA PRO A 119 8.85 23.40 32.46
C PRO A 119 8.02 22.11 32.36
N ALA A 120 6.85 22.08 32.99
CA ALA A 120 6.02 20.88 33.08
C ALA A 120 5.67 20.28 31.69
N ARG A 121 5.39 21.14 30.71
CA ARG A 121 5.12 20.73 29.34
C ARG A 121 6.33 20.06 28.67
N GLU A 122 7.52 20.59 28.86
CA GLU A 122 8.75 20.00 28.30
C GLU A 122 9.08 18.66 28.97
N LEU A 123 8.91 18.55 30.29
CA LEU A 123 9.05 17.28 30.99
C LEU A 123 8.06 16.22 30.49
N ARG A 124 6.81 16.61 30.22
CA ARG A 124 5.79 15.74 29.63
C ARG A 124 6.20 15.27 28.23
N ASP A 125 6.63 16.18 27.37
CA ASP A 125 7.06 15.85 26.00
C ASP A 125 8.29 14.92 26.01
N LEU A 126 9.24 15.15 26.92
CA LEU A 126 10.39 14.27 27.15
C LEU A 126 9.97 12.90 27.70
N LEU A 127 9.04 12.86 28.67
CA LEU A 127 8.53 11.62 29.25
C LEU A 127 7.90 10.74 28.16
N LEU A 128 6.98 11.30 27.38
CA LEU A 128 6.27 10.58 26.33
C LEU A 128 7.21 10.19 25.19
N GLY A 129 8.12 11.08 24.77
CA GLY A 129 9.09 10.80 23.73
C GLY A 129 10.06 9.67 24.09
N ARG A 130 10.58 9.65 25.33
CA ARG A 130 11.47 8.58 25.84
C ARG A 130 10.69 7.28 26.05
N SER A 131 9.48 7.37 26.59
CA SER A 131 8.57 6.21 26.76
C SER A 131 8.30 5.53 25.42
N ALA A 132 7.93 6.31 24.40
CA ALA A 132 7.70 5.80 23.05
C ALA A 132 8.97 5.19 22.43
N ALA A 133 10.15 5.75 22.72
CA ALA A 133 11.41 5.18 22.26
C ALA A 133 11.69 3.81 22.90
N ILE A 134 11.44 3.65 24.20
CA ILE A 134 11.58 2.36 24.91
C ILE A 134 10.58 1.34 24.33
N VAL A 135 9.30 1.70 24.18
CA VAL A 135 8.29 0.78 23.62
C VAL A 135 8.58 0.44 22.16
N TYR A 136 9.17 1.35 21.39
CA TYR A 136 9.57 1.08 20.00
C TYR A 136 10.72 0.06 19.89
N SER A 137 11.69 0.09 20.82
CA SER A 137 12.80 -0.86 20.84
C SER A 137 12.43 -2.19 21.47
N ASP A 138 11.70 -2.15 22.59
CA ASP A 138 11.51 -3.29 23.48
C ASP A 138 10.09 -3.90 23.38
N GLY A 139 9.18 -3.24 22.65
CA GLY A 139 7.78 -3.65 22.51
C GLY A 139 6.98 -3.47 23.80
N LEU A 140 5.87 -4.21 23.93
CA LEU A 140 5.06 -4.19 25.15
C LEU A 140 5.73 -4.85 26.35
N ALA A 141 6.79 -5.64 26.14
CA ALA A 141 7.57 -6.21 27.23
C ALA A 141 8.18 -5.13 28.14
N ALA A 142 8.35 -3.90 27.63
CA ALA A 142 8.77 -2.74 28.43
C ALA A 142 7.82 -2.41 29.59
N PHE A 143 6.53 -2.76 29.47
CA PHE A 143 5.54 -2.53 30.52
C PHE A 143 5.50 -3.65 31.57
N ASP A 144 6.01 -4.85 31.25
CA ASP A 144 5.98 -5.99 32.16
C ASP A 144 7.24 -6.05 33.02
N ARG A 145 7.24 -5.31 34.13
CA ARG A 145 8.31 -5.37 35.14
C ARG A 145 8.35 -6.71 35.90
N THR A 146 7.29 -7.49 35.86
CA THR A 146 7.09 -8.68 36.72
C THR A 146 7.21 -10.01 35.98
N GLY A 147 7.02 -10.03 34.67
CA GLY A 147 7.03 -11.24 33.84
C GLY A 147 5.75 -12.08 33.89
N ASP A 148 4.71 -11.62 34.60
CA ASP A 148 3.50 -12.40 34.92
C ASP A 148 2.29 -12.07 34.01
N ALA A 149 2.41 -11.10 33.09
CA ALA A 149 1.28 -10.66 32.28
C ALA A 149 1.16 -11.46 30.97
N SER A 150 0.44 -12.60 30.98
CA SER A 150 0.07 -13.29 29.75
C SER A 150 -1.17 -12.67 29.11
N LEU A 151 -1.01 -11.98 27.96
CA LEU A 151 -2.13 -11.41 27.20
C LEU A 151 -2.68 -12.43 26.18
N GLY A 152 -4.01 -12.55 26.09
CA GLY A 152 -4.67 -13.45 25.14
C GLY A 152 -4.77 -12.83 23.74
N PHE A 153 -4.41 -13.58 22.69
CA PHE A 153 -4.38 -13.11 21.28
C PHE A 153 -5.70 -12.56 20.72
N PHE A 154 -6.86 -12.91 21.30
CA PHE A 154 -8.17 -12.44 20.85
C PHE A 154 -8.81 -11.39 21.78
N SER A 155 -8.07 -10.90 22.78
CA SER A 155 -8.52 -9.81 23.63
C SER A 155 -8.13 -8.45 23.04
N ARG A 156 -8.74 -7.36 23.53
CA ARG A 156 -8.39 -5.99 23.10
C ARG A 156 -6.91 -5.71 23.34
N GLU A 157 -6.38 -6.28 24.41
CA GLU A 157 -4.97 -6.23 24.78
C GLU A 157 -4.09 -7.00 23.78
N GLY A 158 -4.52 -8.17 23.28
CA GLY A 158 -3.79 -8.90 22.24
C GLY A 158 -3.76 -8.20 20.88
N LEU A 159 -4.81 -7.43 20.54
CA LEU A 159 -4.82 -6.60 19.34
C LEU A 159 -3.87 -5.41 19.49
N LEU A 160 -3.82 -4.78 20.67
CA LEU A 160 -2.85 -3.74 20.99
C LEU A 160 -1.42 -4.28 20.96
N ASP A 161 -1.17 -5.45 21.54
CA ASP A 161 0.14 -6.12 21.46
C ASP A 161 0.55 -6.42 20.02
N SER A 162 -0.39 -6.92 19.22
CA SER A 162 -0.16 -7.11 17.78
C SER A 162 0.19 -5.78 17.10
N PHE A 163 -0.56 -4.71 17.36
CA PHE A 163 -0.35 -3.40 16.74
C PHE A 163 0.98 -2.76 17.16
N VAL A 164 1.28 -2.73 18.46
CA VAL A 164 2.54 -2.21 19.01
C VAL A 164 3.72 -3.06 18.55
N GLY A 165 3.56 -4.38 18.52
CA GLY A 165 4.55 -5.31 17.97
C GLY A 165 4.85 -5.03 16.50
N GLN A 166 3.83 -4.67 15.70
CA GLN A 166 4.05 -4.21 14.33
C GLN A 166 4.90 -2.92 14.29
N LEU A 167 4.70 -1.98 15.22
CA LEU A 167 5.44 -0.73 15.36
C LEU A 167 6.83 -0.88 16.04
N SER A 168 7.59 -1.90 15.68
CA SER A 168 8.94 -2.13 16.21
C SER A 168 10.02 -1.96 15.14
N GLU A 169 11.25 -1.67 15.58
CA GLU A 169 12.42 -1.59 14.71
C GLU A 169 12.66 -2.91 13.94
N SER A 170 12.44 -4.04 14.61
CA SER A 170 12.59 -5.37 13.99
C SER A 170 11.63 -5.57 12.81
N ASN A 171 10.38 -5.10 12.93
CA ASN A 171 9.39 -5.18 11.88
C ASN A 171 9.60 -4.11 10.79
N HIS A 172 10.17 -2.96 11.13
CA HIS A 172 10.64 -2.00 10.13
C HIS A 172 11.71 -2.63 9.21
N SER A 173 12.69 -3.33 9.80
CA SER A 173 13.73 -4.04 9.03
C SER A 173 13.13 -5.16 8.18
N ARG A 174 12.27 -6.02 8.74
CA ARG A 174 11.59 -7.08 7.99
C ARG A 174 10.74 -6.55 6.84
N SER A 175 9.96 -5.49 7.08
CA SER A 175 9.13 -4.87 6.05
C SER A 175 9.97 -4.26 4.94
N SER A 176 11.18 -3.74 5.21
CA SER A 176 12.09 -3.26 4.18
C SER A 176 12.53 -4.37 3.20
N VAL A 177 12.81 -5.56 3.71
CA VAL A 177 13.18 -6.73 2.89
C VAL A 177 11.99 -7.19 2.04
N VAL A 178 10.81 -7.32 2.66
CA VAL A 178 9.58 -7.71 1.95
C VAL A 178 9.22 -6.69 0.87
N LEU A 179 9.36 -5.39 1.18
CA LEU A 179 9.13 -4.30 0.25
C LEU A 179 10.05 -4.40 -0.98
N LEU A 180 11.34 -4.65 -0.76
CA LEU A 180 12.32 -4.81 -1.85
C LEU A 180 12.01 -6.02 -2.73
N VAL A 181 11.65 -7.16 -2.12
CA VAL A 181 11.26 -8.36 -2.87
C VAL A 181 9.99 -8.12 -3.69
N LEU A 182 8.95 -7.52 -3.09
CA LEU A 182 7.72 -7.18 -3.80
C LEU A 182 7.96 -6.16 -4.91
N ALA A 183 8.84 -5.18 -4.70
CA ALA A 183 9.18 -4.20 -5.72
C ALA A 183 9.86 -4.88 -6.93
N ALA A 184 10.82 -5.78 -6.67
CA ALA A 184 11.50 -6.54 -7.71
C ALA A 184 10.53 -7.45 -8.50
N LEU A 185 9.65 -8.17 -7.80
CA LEU A 185 8.63 -9.03 -8.42
C LEU A 185 7.63 -8.21 -9.25
N THR A 186 7.18 -7.07 -8.72
CA THR A 186 6.26 -6.17 -9.43
C THR A 186 6.92 -5.62 -10.69
N ALA A 187 8.16 -5.15 -10.60
CA ALA A 187 8.92 -4.66 -11.75
C ALA A 187 9.11 -5.75 -12.82
N PHE A 188 9.42 -6.99 -12.40
CA PHE A 188 9.52 -8.13 -13.30
C PHE A 188 8.20 -8.42 -14.04
N VAL A 189 7.06 -8.40 -13.33
CA VAL A 189 5.75 -8.61 -13.96
C VAL A 189 5.38 -7.46 -14.90
N VAL A 190 5.67 -6.20 -14.53
CA VAL A 190 5.48 -5.04 -15.42
C VAL A 190 6.31 -5.19 -16.69
N ALA A 191 7.58 -5.61 -16.58
CA ALA A 191 8.45 -5.86 -17.73
C ALA A 191 7.90 -7.01 -18.61
N MET A 192 7.40 -8.08 -17.99
CA MET A 192 6.80 -9.20 -18.71
C MET A 192 5.52 -8.79 -19.47
N VAL A 193 4.62 -8.04 -18.82
CA VAL A 193 3.40 -7.50 -19.46
C VAL A 193 3.77 -6.56 -20.60
N THR A 194 4.76 -5.70 -20.40
CA THR A 194 5.29 -4.78 -21.42
C THR A 194 5.90 -5.52 -22.61
N ALA A 195 6.68 -6.58 -22.38
CA ALA A 195 7.28 -7.37 -23.46
C ALA A 195 6.25 -8.17 -24.26
N ARG A 196 5.14 -8.58 -23.63
CA ARG A 196 4.08 -9.40 -24.24
C ARG A 196 3.01 -8.58 -24.94
N THR A 197 2.77 -7.36 -24.51
CA THR A 197 1.80 -6.46 -25.12
C THR A 197 2.48 -5.57 -26.14
N ARG A 198 1.88 -5.40 -27.32
CA ARG A 198 2.38 -4.50 -28.37
C ARG A 198 1.35 -3.43 -28.69
N GLY A 199 1.84 -2.25 -29.05
CA GLY A 199 1.01 -1.13 -29.48
C GLY A 199 0.22 -0.47 -28.34
N HIS A 200 -0.82 0.27 -28.73
CA HIS A 200 -1.54 1.20 -27.84
C HIS A 200 -2.28 0.54 -26.67
N ARG A 201 -2.47 -0.79 -26.68
CA ARG A 201 -3.14 -1.53 -25.60
C ARG A 201 -2.28 -1.72 -24.35
N GLN A 202 -0.96 -1.56 -24.46
CA GLN A 202 -0.02 -1.78 -23.36
C GLN A 202 -0.35 -0.92 -22.13
N LEU A 203 -0.59 0.37 -22.33
CA LEU A 203 -0.90 1.29 -21.22
C LEU A 203 -2.20 0.91 -20.50
N ARG A 204 -3.20 0.43 -21.24
CA ARG A 204 -4.46 -0.04 -20.66
C ARG A 204 -4.28 -1.34 -19.87
N THR A 205 -3.47 -2.27 -20.37
CA THR A 205 -3.20 -3.55 -19.68
C THR A 205 -2.44 -3.35 -18.37
N ILE A 206 -1.63 -2.30 -18.25
CA ILE A 206 -0.96 -1.93 -16.99
C ILE A 206 -1.89 -1.08 -16.11
N GLY A 207 -2.56 -0.08 -16.69
CA GLY A 207 -3.37 0.88 -15.95
C GLY A 207 -4.56 0.25 -15.22
N VAL A 208 -5.28 -0.69 -15.85
CA VAL A 208 -6.49 -1.30 -15.27
C VAL A 208 -6.17 -2.08 -13.98
N PRO A 209 -5.19 -3.00 -13.95
CA PRO A 209 -4.79 -3.66 -12.70
C PRO A 209 -4.36 -2.71 -11.59
N LEU A 210 -3.57 -1.67 -11.92
CA LEU A 210 -3.15 -0.64 -10.96
C LEU A 210 -4.36 0.10 -10.39
N PHE A 211 -5.31 0.49 -11.23
CA PHE A 211 -6.54 1.16 -10.82
C PHE A 211 -7.38 0.26 -9.89
N LEU A 212 -7.57 -1.02 -10.26
CA LEU A 212 -8.34 -1.97 -9.46
C LEU A 212 -7.67 -2.27 -8.11
N ALA A 213 -6.34 -2.39 -8.08
CA ALA A 213 -5.56 -2.54 -6.86
C ALA A 213 -5.67 -1.28 -5.97
N GLY A 214 -5.57 -0.10 -6.59
CA GLY A 214 -5.72 1.19 -5.92
C GLY A 214 -7.09 1.35 -5.28
N ILE A 215 -8.16 1.19 -6.06
CA ILE A 215 -9.53 1.45 -5.59
C ILE A 215 -9.97 0.42 -4.54
N SER A 216 -9.55 -0.85 -4.66
CA SER A 216 -9.84 -1.87 -3.65
C SER A 216 -9.13 -1.59 -2.33
N GLY A 217 -7.85 -1.22 -2.35
CA GLY A 217 -7.11 -0.83 -1.14
C GLY A 217 -7.63 0.47 -0.53
N TYR A 218 -8.00 1.45 -1.36
CA TYR A 218 -8.62 2.68 -0.88
C TYR A 218 -9.97 2.40 -0.21
N ALA A 219 -10.84 1.60 -0.84
CA ALA A 219 -12.12 1.21 -0.25
C ALA A 219 -11.93 0.45 1.06
N LEU A 220 -10.99 -0.49 1.11
CA LEU A 220 -10.64 -1.22 2.34
C LEU A 220 -10.28 -0.26 3.48
N CYS A 221 -9.41 0.73 3.22
CA CYS A 221 -8.95 1.68 4.24
C CYS A 221 -10.00 2.75 4.59
N ALA A 222 -10.79 3.21 3.62
CA ALA A 222 -11.71 4.32 3.80
C ALA A 222 -13.09 3.89 4.33
N THR A 223 -13.51 2.65 4.10
CA THR A 223 -14.85 2.18 4.48
C THR A 223 -14.81 0.92 5.34
N ILE A 224 -14.16 -0.14 4.88
CA ILE A 224 -14.25 -1.45 5.54
C ILE A 224 -13.59 -1.43 6.91
N ILE A 225 -12.36 -0.92 7.01
CA ILE A 225 -11.66 -0.87 8.29
C ILE A 225 -12.44 0.01 9.29
N PRO A 226 -12.74 1.30 9.02
CA PRO A 226 -13.51 2.13 9.97
C PRO A 226 -14.87 1.53 10.36
N PHE A 227 -15.57 0.89 9.43
CA PHE A 227 -16.83 0.21 9.72
C PHE A 227 -16.66 -0.95 10.70
N VAL A 228 -15.65 -1.80 10.48
CA VAL A 228 -15.34 -2.91 11.38
C VAL A 228 -14.89 -2.38 12.74
N LEU A 229 -14.00 -1.38 12.79
CA LEU A 229 -13.56 -0.82 14.08
C LEU A 229 -14.75 -0.20 14.84
N GLY A 230 -15.55 0.65 14.19
CA GLY A 230 -16.68 1.31 14.84
C GLY A 230 -17.74 0.34 15.39
N HIS A 231 -17.91 -0.83 14.76
CA HIS A 231 -18.84 -1.85 15.27
C HIS A 231 -18.32 -2.58 16.51
N TRP A 232 -17.00 -2.73 16.67
CA TRP A 232 -16.39 -3.47 17.78
C TRP A 232 -16.08 -2.59 18.98
N TRP A 233 -15.94 -1.27 18.77
CA TRP A 233 -15.48 -0.31 19.78
C TRP A 233 -16.53 0.64 20.34
N SER A 234 -17.79 0.60 19.89
CA SER A 234 -18.80 1.57 20.34
C SER A 234 -19.09 1.48 21.85
N GLY A 235 -18.89 2.60 22.59
CA GLY A 235 -19.49 2.80 23.93
C GLY A 235 -18.57 3.19 25.09
N ASP A 236 -17.27 3.39 24.88
CA ASP A 236 -16.30 3.73 25.94
C ASP A 236 -15.49 4.99 25.58
N PRO A 237 -15.34 6.02 26.44
CA PRO A 237 -14.45 7.16 26.18
C PRO A 237 -13.00 6.77 25.78
N PHE A 238 -12.51 5.63 26.26
CA PHE A 238 -11.21 5.09 25.83
C PHE A 238 -11.19 4.78 24.32
N SER A 239 -12.31 4.30 23.76
CA SER A 239 -12.43 3.99 22.33
C SER A 239 -12.30 5.22 21.45
N GLU A 240 -12.83 6.37 21.86
CA GLU A 240 -12.76 7.61 21.06
C GLU A 240 -11.31 8.04 20.82
N THR A 241 -10.44 7.85 21.82
CA THR A 241 -9.02 8.21 21.71
C THR A 241 -8.26 7.22 20.83
N ILE A 242 -8.52 5.93 20.98
CA ILE A 242 -7.94 4.87 20.14
C ILE A 242 -8.41 5.01 18.69
N ASP A 243 -9.67 5.37 18.45
CA ASP A 243 -10.22 5.61 17.12
C ASP A 243 -9.50 6.77 16.42
N GLY A 244 -9.15 7.84 17.15
CA GLY A 244 -8.32 8.92 16.64
C GLY A 244 -6.95 8.43 16.16
N LEU A 245 -6.26 7.66 17.01
CA LEU A 245 -4.94 7.11 16.71
C LEU A 245 -4.97 6.16 15.51
N ILE A 246 -5.97 5.26 15.44
CA ILE A 246 -6.12 4.33 14.33
C ILE A 246 -6.50 5.08 13.05
N SER A 247 -7.37 6.10 13.12
CA SER A 247 -7.71 6.96 11.98
C SER A 247 -6.47 7.63 11.39
N ASP A 248 -5.57 8.14 12.24
CA ASP A 248 -4.33 8.76 11.80
C ASP A 248 -3.37 7.74 11.17
N ALA A 249 -3.25 6.55 11.76
CA ALA A 249 -2.47 5.46 11.20
C ALA A 249 -3.02 4.99 9.83
N ILE A 250 -4.34 4.83 9.68
CA ILE A 250 -5.00 4.46 8.42
C ILE A 250 -4.89 5.59 7.38
N GLY A 251 -4.67 6.83 7.82
CA GLY A 251 -4.43 7.97 6.94
C GLY A 251 -3.30 7.73 5.94
N ILE A 252 -2.25 7.00 6.33
CA ILE A 252 -1.09 6.68 5.50
C ILE A 252 -1.46 5.72 4.34
N PRO A 253 -1.93 4.47 4.58
CA PRO A 253 -2.31 3.58 3.50
C PRO A 253 -3.42 4.15 2.62
N ARG A 254 -4.39 4.89 3.20
CA ARG A 254 -5.43 5.56 2.44
C ARG A 254 -4.86 6.51 1.38
N ARG A 255 -3.87 7.35 1.74
CA ARG A 255 -3.21 8.26 0.79
C ARG A 255 -2.42 7.49 -0.28
N ASN A 256 -1.70 6.44 0.11
CA ASN A 256 -0.91 5.64 -0.84
C ASN A 256 -1.80 4.93 -1.88
N PHE A 257 -2.90 4.31 -1.45
CA PHE A 257 -3.85 3.68 -2.36
C PHE A 257 -4.61 4.68 -3.23
N LEU A 258 -4.87 5.90 -2.73
CA LEU A 258 -5.43 6.98 -3.53
C LEU A 258 -4.47 7.39 -4.66
N VAL A 259 -3.18 7.59 -4.36
CA VAL A 259 -2.14 7.87 -5.36
C VAL A 259 -2.08 6.76 -6.41
N LEU A 260 -2.08 5.49 -5.99
CA LEU A 260 -2.11 4.35 -6.89
C LEU A 260 -3.35 4.35 -7.79
N THR A 261 -4.52 4.67 -7.24
CA THR A 261 -5.79 4.76 -7.98
C THR A 261 -5.70 5.82 -9.07
N VAL A 262 -5.24 7.03 -8.73
CA VAL A 262 -5.09 8.14 -9.68
C VAL A 262 -4.09 7.77 -10.78
N LEU A 263 -2.96 7.15 -10.42
CA LEU A 263 -1.94 6.71 -11.36
C LEU A 263 -2.48 5.65 -12.33
N GLY A 264 -3.17 4.62 -11.81
CA GLY A 264 -3.79 3.58 -12.62
C GLY A 264 -4.86 4.12 -13.57
N LEU A 265 -5.67 5.07 -13.09
CA LEU A 265 -6.65 5.77 -13.92
C LEU A 265 -5.99 6.58 -15.03
N ALA A 266 -4.94 7.35 -14.71
CA ALA A 266 -4.19 8.13 -15.68
C ALA A 266 -3.60 7.26 -16.80
N PHE A 267 -2.95 6.15 -16.46
CA PHE A 267 -2.44 5.19 -17.45
C PHE A 267 -3.55 4.59 -18.33
N THR A 268 -4.70 4.27 -17.72
CA THR A 268 -5.86 3.73 -18.44
C THR A 268 -6.41 4.73 -19.44
N LEU A 269 -6.61 5.98 -19.02
CA LEU A 269 -7.11 7.06 -19.88
C LEU A 269 -6.13 7.41 -21.00
N ALA A 270 -4.83 7.46 -20.70
CA ALA A 270 -3.79 7.68 -21.71
C ALA A 270 -3.82 6.59 -22.79
N GLY A 271 -3.96 5.32 -22.38
CA GLY A 271 -4.12 4.20 -23.32
C GLY A 271 -5.35 4.35 -24.22
N LEU A 272 -6.49 4.73 -23.65
CA LEU A 272 -7.73 4.97 -24.40
C LEU A 272 -7.62 6.15 -25.36
N ALA A 273 -7.00 7.26 -24.93
CA ALA A 273 -6.81 8.45 -25.75
C ALA A 273 -5.90 8.15 -26.96
N ILE A 274 -4.78 7.46 -26.73
CA ILE A 274 -3.87 7.05 -27.81
C ILE A 274 -4.58 6.10 -28.78
N GLU A 275 -5.38 5.15 -28.28
CA GLU A 275 -6.18 4.25 -29.13
C GLU A 275 -7.21 5.03 -29.97
N ALA A 276 -7.87 6.04 -29.40
CA ALA A 276 -8.81 6.90 -30.11
C ALA A 276 -8.14 7.75 -31.20
N ILE A 277 -6.97 8.33 -30.89
CA ILE A 277 -6.15 9.09 -31.85
C ILE A 277 -5.69 8.17 -32.99
N ALA A 278 -5.13 7.00 -32.67
CA ALA A 278 -4.68 6.03 -33.68
C ALA A 278 -5.81 5.60 -34.62
N ARG A 279 -7.03 5.39 -34.11
CA ARG A 279 -8.21 5.09 -34.94
C ARG A 279 -8.60 6.24 -35.86
N ARG A 280 -8.42 7.49 -35.42
CA ARG A 280 -8.76 8.68 -36.22
C ARG A 280 -7.78 8.93 -37.37
N PHE A 281 -6.51 8.56 -37.19
CA PHE A 281 -5.45 8.75 -38.19
C PHE A 281 -5.10 7.47 -38.96
N ALA A 282 -5.79 6.36 -38.71
CA ALA A 282 -5.63 5.14 -39.50
C ALA A 282 -6.03 5.43 -40.96
N PRO A 283 -5.14 5.20 -41.96
CA PRO A 283 -5.49 5.36 -43.37
C PRO A 283 -6.75 4.55 -43.67
N SER A 284 -7.74 5.19 -44.29
CA SER A 284 -8.90 4.45 -44.82
C SER A 284 -8.37 3.55 -45.92
N ASP A 285 -8.19 2.27 -45.61
CA ASP A 285 -7.58 1.30 -46.51
C ASP A 285 -8.45 1.24 -47.79
N PRO A 286 -7.99 1.83 -48.91
CA PRO A 286 -8.85 2.10 -50.07
C PRO A 286 -9.29 0.81 -50.80
N GLY A 287 -8.78 -0.34 -50.37
CA GLY A 287 -9.15 -1.67 -50.86
C GLY A 287 -10.08 -2.48 -49.95
N SER A 288 -10.53 -1.94 -48.81
CA SER A 288 -11.49 -2.66 -47.97
C SER A 288 -12.84 -2.76 -48.71
N PRO A 289 -13.31 -3.97 -49.08
CA PRO A 289 -14.52 -4.13 -49.86
C PRO A 289 -15.67 -3.49 -49.10
N LEU A 290 -16.39 -2.57 -49.76
CA LEU A 290 -17.57 -1.92 -49.21
C LEU A 290 -18.43 -2.98 -48.52
N PRO A 291 -18.82 -2.79 -47.24
CA PRO A 291 -19.64 -3.77 -46.54
C PRO A 291 -20.84 -4.05 -47.43
N ALA A 292 -20.97 -5.30 -47.88
CA ALA A 292 -21.99 -5.70 -48.83
C ALA A 292 -23.32 -5.25 -48.24
N THR A 293 -23.82 -4.12 -48.75
CA THR A 293 -25.11 -3.55 -48.35
C THR A 293 -26.09 -4.66 -48.59
N THR A 294 -26.53 -5.28 -47.50
CA THR A 294 -27.54 -6.32 -47.52
C THR A 294 -28.76 -5.65 -48.11
N ARG A 295 -28.96 -5.83 -49.43
CA ARG A 295 -30.21 -5.50 -50.11
C ARG A 295 -31.25 -6.34 -49.40
N ARG A 296 -31.90 -5.77 -48.38
CA ARG A 296 -33.20 -6.23 -47.92
C ARG A 296 -34.14 -6.01 -49.10
N PHE A 297 -34.28 -7.02 -49.95
CA PHE A 297 -35.43 -7.14 -50.80
C PHE A 297 -36.65 -7.27 -49.88
N ARG A 298 -37.51 -6.25 -49.93
CA ARG A 298 -38.91 -6.36 -49.52
C ARG A 298 -39.71 -6.93 -50.69
#